data_AF-A0A940AKP1-F1
#
_entry.id   AF-A0A940AKP1-F1
#
_cell.length_a   1.000
_cell.length_b   1.000
_cell.length_c   1.000
_cell.angle_alpha   90.00
_cell.angle_beta   90.00
_cell.angle_gamma   90.00
#
_symmetry.space_group_name_H-M   'P 1'
#
loop_
_entity.id
_entity.type
_entity.pdbx_description
1 polymer ?
#
loop_
_entity_poly.entity_id
_entity_poly.type
_entity_poly.pdbx_seq_one_letter_code
_entity_poly.pdbx_strand_id
1 'polypeptide(L)'
;MRQIDDYVPVELWHEAKAFVKEVTDDVEIYKIICKTGSVKPCEEADKFCAYWNLKSYEKYPHALITLYEAKPLIDKQLAVSDVMNAFEVQQMRIKNYYLLLKEKGMIE
;
A
#
# COMPACT_ATOMS: atom_id res chain seq x y z
N MET A 1 -8.84 38.63 6.72
CA MET A 1 -9.38 37.27 6.98
C MET A 1 -8.21 36.42 7.47
N ARG A 2 -8.24 35.96 8.73
CA ARG A 2 -7.25 34.98 9.21
C ARG A 2 -7.56 33.66 8.53
N GLN A 3 -6.56 33.06 7.88
CA GLN A 3 -6.61 31.64 7.53
C GLN A 3 -6.89 30.89 8.83
N ILE A 4 -8.04 30.22 8.89
CA ILE A 4 -8.28 29.22 9.91
C ILE A 4 -7.32 28.11 9.50
N ASP A 5 -6.21 27.94 10.24
CA ASP A 5 -5.41 26.73 10.14
C ASP A 5 -6.39 25.56 10.35
N ASP A 6 -6.59 24.75 9.33
CA ASP A 6 -7.44 23.58 9.38
C ASP A 6 -6.88 22.66 10.48
N TYR A 7 -7.48 22.72 11.67
CA TYR A 7 -7.12 21.86 12.78
C TYR A 7 -7.44 20.43 12.38
N VAL A 8 -6.42 19.66 12.00
CA VAL A 8 -6.50 18.22 11.86
C VAL A 8 -6.31 17.64 13.26
N PRO A 9 -7.32 16.92 13.81
CA PRO A 9 -7.16 16.18 15.05
C PRO A 9 -5.89 15.33 15.04
N VAL A 10 -5.12 15.40 16.12
CA VAL A 10 -3.82 14.72 16.25
C VAL A 10 -3.95 13.21 15.99
N GLU A 11 -5.10 12.65 16.33
CA GLU A 11 -5.48 11.25 16.10
C GLU A 11 -5.48 10.90 14.61
N LEU A 12 -6.10 11.72 13.76
CA LEU A 12 -6.15 11.49 12.30
C LEU A 12 -4.76 11.58 11.68
N TRP A 13 -3.93 12.49 12.19
CA TRP A 13 -2.55 12.62 11.74
C TRP A 13 -1.70 11.40 12.13
N HIS A 14 -1.87 10.88 13.36
CA HIS A 14 -1.22 9.65 13.78
C HIS A 14 -1.66 8.45 12.95
N GLU A 15 -2.96 8.34 12.66
CA GLU A 15 -3.52 7.28 11.84
C GLU A 15 -2.97 7.30 10.41
N ALA A 16 -2.98 8.46 9.76
CA ALA A 16 -2.41 8.61 8.42
C ALA A 16 -0.92 8.25 8.39
N LYS A 17 -0.15 8.69 9.39
CA LYS A 17 1.27 8.33 9.52
C LYS A 17 1.49 6.84 9.75
N ALA A 18 0.67 6.21 10.58
CA ALA A 18 0.75 4.78 10.84
C ALA A 18 0.52 3.99 9.55
N PHE A 19 -0.48 4.37 8.76
CA PHE A 19 -0.77 3.74 7.48
C PHE A 19 0.39 3.89 6.47
N VAL A 20 0.93 5.10 6.28
CA VAL A 20 2.07 5.31 5.38
C VAL A 20 3.28 4.50 5.82
N LYS A 21 3.53 4.42 7.13
CA LYS A 21 4.61 3.60 7.68
C LYS A 21 4.38 2.11 7.39
N GLU A 22 3.19 1.61 7.65
CA GLU A 22 2.84 0.20 7.39
C GLU A 22 3.04 -0.18 5.93
N VAL A 23 2.56 0.62 4.99
CA VAL A 23 2.76 0.34 3.54
C VAL A 23 4.24 0.44 3.15
N THR A 24 5.01 1.30 3.81
CA THR A 24 6.45 1.39 3.58
C THR A 24 7.18 0.16 4.09
N ASP A 25 6.86 -0.30 5.30
CA ASP A 25 7.40 -1.53 5.87
C ASP A 25 7.03 -2.73 4.98
N ASP A 26 5.80 -2.75 4.46
CA ASP A 26 5.31 -3.76 3.52
C ASP A 26 6.16 -3.82 2.23
N VAL A 27 6.45 -2.66 1.62
CA VAL A 27 7.28 -2.54 0.42
C VAL A 27 8.72 -2.96 0.67
N GLU A 28 9.30 -2.60 1.82
CA GLU A 28 10.68 -3.01 2.16
C GLU A 28 10.79 -4.51 2.41
N ILE A 29 9.82 -5.12 3.11
CA ILE A 29 9.76 -6.57 3.28
C ILE A 29 9.69 -7.27 1.92
N TYR A 30 8.85 -6.80 1.00
CA TYR A 30 8.77 -7.38 -0.33
C TYR A 30 10.08 -7.28 -1.11
N LYS A 31 10.77 -6.13 -1.06
CA LYS A 31 12.09 -5.97 -1.67
C LYS A 31 13.11 -6.96 -1.11
N ILE A 32 13.03 -7.29 0.18
CA ILE A 32 13.87 -8.33 0.80
C ILE A 32 13.49 -9.70 0.26
N ILE A 33 12.20 -10.04 0.22
CA ILE A 33 11.69 -11.31 -0.31
C ILE A 33 12.14 -11.54 -1.77
N CYS A 34 12.10 -10.51 -2.61
CA CYS A 34 12.58 -10.59 -4.00
C CYS A 34 14.09 -10.89 -4.08
N LYS A 35 14.89 -10.31 -3.19
CA LYS A 35 16.35 -10.56 -3.14
C LYS A 35 16.69 -11.97 -2.69
N THR A 36 15.90 -12.55 -1.79
CA THR A 36 16.10 -13.92 -1.28
C THR A 36 15.53 -15.00 -2.19
N GLY A 37 14.72 -14.63 -3.20
CA GLY A 37 14.08 -15.58 -4.11
C GLY A 37 13.02 -16.46 -3.43
N SER A 38 12.46 -16.00 -2.31
CA SER A 38 11.54 -16.80 -1.48
C SER A 38 10.12 -16.92 -2.08
N VAL A 39 9.79 -16.08 -3.06
CA VAL A 39 8.54 -16.14 -3.83
C VAL A 39 8.83 -15.94 -5.31
N LYS A 40 7.90 -16.37 -6.18
CA LYS A 40 8.00 -16.11 -7.62
C LYS A 40 7.90 -14.60 -7.90
N PRO A 41 8.59 -14.06 -8.91
CA PRO A 41 8.44 -12.67 -9.31
C PRO A 41 6.98 -12.30 -9.62
N CYS A 42 6.58 -11.07 -9.30
CA CYS A 42 5.25 -10.53 -9.59
C CYS A 42 5.38 -9.09 -10.09
N GLU A 43 5.11 -8.90 -11.39
CA GLU A 43 5.29 -7.62 -12.08
C GLU A 43 4.44 -6.50 -11.47
N GLU A 44 3.20 -6.79 -11.08
CA GLU A 44 2.31 -5.82 -10.44
C GLU A 44 2.83 -5.36 -9.08
N ALA A 45 3.37 -6.28 -8.29
CA ALA A 45 3.96 -5.92 -7.00
C ALA A 45 5.25 -5.10 -7.18
N ASP A 46 6.08 -5.44 -8.17
CA ASP A 46 7.28 -4.68 -8.52
C ASP A 46 6.93 -3.24 -8.96
N LYS A 47 5.87 -3.10 -9.77
CA LYS A 47 5.35 -1.79 -10.20
C LYS A 47 4.81 -0.97 -9.03
N PHE A 48 4.09 -1.58 -8.09
CA PHE A 48 3.67 -0.88 -6.87
C PHE A 48 4.87 -0.36 -6.09
N CYS A 49 5.88 -1.21 -5.89
CA CYS A 49 7.07 -0.83 -5.15
C CYS A 49 7.80 0.34 -5.83
N ALA A 50 7.89 0.34 -7.17
CA ALA A 50 8.44 1.48 -7.91
C ALA A 50 7.61 2.75 -7.69
N TYR A 51 6.27 2.67 -7.83
CA TYR A 51 5.35 3.77 -7.57
C TYR A 51 5.52 4.35 -6.15
N TRP A 52 5.61 3.48 -5.14
CA TRP A 52 5.75 3.87 -3.73
C TRP A 52 7.12 4.49 -3.43
N ASN A 53 8.21 3.88 -3.92
CA ASN A 53 9.58 4.38 -3.69
C ASN A 53 9.81 5.74 -4.37
N LEU A 54 9.19 5.97 -5.53
CA LEU A 54 9.21 7.28 -6.19
C LEU A 54 8.31 8.31 -5.51
N LYS A 55 7.62 7.93 -4.43
CA LYS A 55 6.65 8.76 -3.70
C LYS A 55 5.59 9.36 -4.62
N SER A 56 5.21 8.63 -5.66
CA SER A 56 4.26 9.12 -6.67
C SER A 56 2.87 9.40 -6.07
N TYR A 57 2.55 8.77 -4.94
CA TYR A 57 1.36 9.03 -4.15
C TYR A 57 1.27 10.46 -3.59
N GLU A 58 2.41 11.16 -3.42
CA GLU A 58 2.40 12.57 -2.98
C GLU A 58 1.76 13.50 -4.02
N LYS A 59 1.77 13.10 -5.30
CA LYS A 59 1.13 13.84 -6.40
C LYS A 59 -0.36 13.60 -6.50
N TYR A 60 -0.84 12.48 -5.95
CA TYR A 60 -2.24 12.07 -5.98
C TYR A 60 -2.69 11.61 -4.58
N PRO A 61 -2.99 12.56 -3.67
CA PRO A 61 -3.37 12.23 -2.29
C PRO A 61 -4.57 11.27 -2.18
N HIS A 62 -5.49 11.32 -3.16
CA HIS A 62 -6.63 10.40 -3.25
C HIS A 62 -6.21 8.93 -3.38
N ALA A 63 -5.02 8.64 -3.90
CA ALA A 63 -4.48 7.28 -3.95
C ALA A 63 -4.25 6.73 -2.53
N LEU A 64 -3.72 7.54 -1.61
CA LEU A 64 -3.52 7.11 -0.22
C LEU A 64 -4.85 6.82 0.48
N ILE A 65 -5.85 7.68 0.27
CA ILE A 65 -7.19 7.48 0.83
C ILE A 65 -7.80 6.18 0.28
N THR A 66 -7.72 5.98 -1.03
CA THR A 66 -8.24 4.77 -1.70
C THR A 66 -7.61 3.49 -1.15
N LEU A 67 -6.29 3.49 -0.95
CA LEU A 67 -5.59 2.35 -0.38
C LEU A 67 -5.98 2.11 1.09
N TYR A 68 -6.06 3.17 1.89
CA TYR A 68 -6.44 3.10 3.30
C TYR A 68 -7.85 2.51 3.47
N GLU A 69 -8.83 3.00 2.71
CA GLU A 69 -10.22 2.52 2.77
C GLU A 69 -10.37 1.06 2.31
N ALA A 70 -9.58 0.63 1.33
CA ALA A 70 -9.64 -0.72 0.78
C ALA A 70 -8.88 -1.77 1.60
N LYS A 71 -7.92 -1.35 2.44
CA LYS A 71 -7.03 -2.25 3.19
C LYS A 71 -7.77 -3.32 4.00
N PRO A 72 -8.80 -3.01 4.82
CA PRO A 72 -9.47 -4.02 5.63
C PRO A 72 -10.11 -5.13 4.78
N LEU A 73 -10.63 -4.79 3.60
CA LEU A 73 -11.20 -5.75 2.68
C LEU A 73 -10.12 -6.62 2.04
N ILE A 74 -9.00 -6.02 1.61
CA ILE A 74 -7.86 -6.73 1.03
C ILE A 74 -7.30 -7.73 2.06
N ASP A 75 -7.04 -7.28 3.29
CA ASP A 75 -6.49 -8.14 4.35
C ASP A 75 -7.45 -9.30 4.67
N LYS A 76 -8.77 -9.04 4.71
CA LYS A 76 -9.78 -10.09 4.91
C LYS A 76 -9.76 -11.12 3.78
N GLN A 77 -9.61 -10.69 2.52
CA GLN A 77 -9.54 -11.61 1.37
C GLN A 77 -8.29 -12.51 1.44
N LEU A 78 -7.16 -11.95 1.87
CA LEU A 78 -5.91 -12.70 2.01
C LEU A 78 -5.95 -13.67 3.19
N ALA A 79 -6.60 -13.30 4.30
CA ALA A 79 -6.72 -14.14 5.48
C ALA A 79 -7.57 -15.41 5.28
N VAL A 80 -8.46 -15.43 4.27
CA VAL A 80 -9.30 -16.61 3.94
C VAL A 80 -8.51 -17.68 3.18
N SER A 81 -7.31 -17.34 2.68
CA SER A 81 -6.49 -18.27 1.92
C SER A 81 -5.56 -19.07 2.82
N ASP A 82 -6.03 -20.23 3.30
CA ASP A 82 -5.26 -21.18 4.14
C ASP A 82 -3.98 -21.73 3.47
N VAL A 83 -3.76 -21.45 2.18
CA VAL A 83 -2.67 -22.03 1.38
C VAL A 83 -1.48 -21.09 1.23
N MET A 84 -1.62 -19.79 1.54
CA MET A 84 -0.54 -18.83 1.33
C MET A 84 0.39 -18.71 2.54
N ASN A 85 1.69 -18.72 2.28
CA ASN A 85 2.67 -18.38 3.32
C ASN A 85 2.74 -16.85 3.53
N ALA A 86 3.38 -16.41 4.63
CA ALA A 86 3.45 -15.00 4.98
C ALA A 86 4.08 -14.11 3.90
N PHE A 87 5.05 -14.63 3.13
CA PHE A 87 5.69 -13.88 2.04
C PHE A 87 4.78 -13.75 0.82
N GLU A 88 3.98 -14.79 0.53
CA GLU A 88 2.97 -14.75 -0.54
C GLU A 88 1.83 -13.78 -0.19
N VAL A 89 1.36 -13.80 1.06
CA VAL A 89 0.37 -12.82 1.56
C VAL A 89 0.90 -11.39 1.36
N GLN A 90 2.16 -11.16 1.68
CA GLN A 90 2.80 -9.87 1.53
C GLN A 90 2.86 -9.39 0.07
N GLN A 91 3.34 -10.26 -0.83
CA GLN A 91 3.36 -9.98 -2.27
C GLN A 91 1.94 -9.71 -2.80
N MET A 92 0.96 -10.49 -2.37
CA MET A 92 -0.43 -10.37 -2.83
C MET A 92 -1.10 -9.09 -2.33
N ARG A 93 -0.80 -8.61 -1.11
CA ARG A 93 -1.29 -7.30 -0.63
C ARG A 93 -0.80 -6.18 -1.53
N ILE A 94 0.51 -6.14 -1.79
CA ILE A 94 1.15 -5.11 -2.63
C ILE A 94 0.63 -5.17 -4.07
N LYS A 95 0.46 -6.38 -4.62
CA LYS A 95 -0.18 -6.59 -5.91
C LYS A 95 -1.60 -6.01 -5.94
N ASN A 96 -2.42 -6.31 -4.93
CA ASN A 96 -3.81 -5.83 -4.86
C ASN A 96 -3.87 -4.30 -4.76
N TYR A 97 -2.92 -3.66 -4.08
CA TYR A 97 -2.81 -2.21 -4.08
C TYR A 97 -2.53 -1.64 -5.47
N TYR A 98 -1.61 -2.23 -6.25
CA TYR A 98 -1.38 -1.81 -7.63
C TYR A 98 -2.63 -1.98 -8.49
N LEU A 99 -3.26 -3.15 -8.43
CA LEU A 99 -4.46 -3.44 -9.22
C LEU A 99 -5.59 -2.47 -8.91
N LEU A 100 -5.81 -2.15 -7.63
CA LEU A 100 -6.82 -1.19 -7.21
C LEU A 100 -6.54 0.21 -7.77
N LEU A 101 -5.31 0.71 -7.63
CA LEU A 101 -4.96 2.03 -8.13
C LEU A 101 -5.08 2.11 -9.67
N LYS A 102 -4.72 1.01 -10.36
CA LYS A 102 -4.86 0.91 -11.81
C LYS A 102 -6.33 0.87 -12.25
N GLU A 103 -7.16 0.07 -11.59
CA GLU A 103 -8.61 0.00 -11.84
C GLU A 103 -9.28 1.37 -11.67
N LYS A 104 -8.81 2.16 -10.70
CA LYS A 104 -9.29 3.52 -10.44
C LYS A 104 -8.66 4.59 -11.34
N GLY A 105 -7.79 4.22 -12.28
CA GLY A 105 -7.13 5.15 -13.20
C GLY A 105 -6.16 6.13 -12.52
N MET A 106 -5.63 5.76 -11.34
CA MET A 106 -4.69 6.60 -10.59
C MET A 106 -3.23 6.35 -10.98
N ILE A 107 -2.95 5.20 -11.61
CA ILE A 107 -1.65 4.78 -12.16
C ILE A 107 -1.84 4.00 -13.47
N GLU A 108 -0.76 3.84 -14.24
CA GLU A 108 -0.73 3.09 -15.51
C GLU A 108 -0.18 1.66 -15.37
#